data_AF-A0A3C1LUV8-F1
#
_entry.id   AF-A0A3C1LUV8-F1
#
_cell.length_a   1.000
_cell.length_b   1.000
_cell.length_c   1.000
_cell.angle_alpha   90.00
_cell.angle_beta   90.00
_cell.angle_gamma   90.00
#
_symmetry.space_group_name_H-M   'P 1'
#
loop_
_entity.id
_entity.type
_entity.pdbx_description
1 polymer ?
#
loop_
_entity_poly.entity_id
_entity_poly.type
_entity_poly.pdbx_seq_one_letter_code
_entity_poly.pdbx_strand_id
1 'polypeptide(L)'
;YALRKHKDQPEVPYEKCRQMVLDDLKTMKNPASNVVNEWSVYYSPHVFSEDYANGWYEKVEAMQGQNNTFYAGEVMSFGDMDETVEYSRDLVNRFF
;
A
#
# COMPACT_ATOMS: atom_id res chain seq x y z
N TYR A 1 -6.16 8.91 7.46
CA TYR A 1 -5.14 8.36 6.55
C TYR A 1 -5.36 8.97 5.18
N ALA A 2 -4.48 9.88 4.75
CA ALA A 2 -4.48 10.28 3.36
C ALA A 2 -3.79 9.16 2.58
N LEU A 3 -4.51 8.50 1.68
CA LEU A 3 -3.89 7.61 0.72
C LEU A 3 -2.87 8.44 -0.09
N ARG A 4 -1.66 7.91 -0.18
CA ARG A 4 -0.57 8.55 -0.92
C ARG A 4 -0.67 8.13 -2.39
N LYS A 5 -0.03 8.88 -3.28
CA LYS A 5 0.17 8.51 -4.70
C LYS A 5 -1.09 8.48 -5.58
N HIS A 6 -2.02 9.40 -5.35
CA HIS A 6 -3.07 9.66 -6.33
C HIS A 6 -2.50 10.38 -7.56
N LYS A 7 -2.79 9.86 -8.77
CA LYS A 7 -2.39 10.49 -10.02
C LYS A 7 -2.99 11.90 -10.07
N ASP A 8 -2.16 12.90 -10.38
CA ASP A 8 -2.55 14.30 -10.57
C ASP A 8 -3.23 14.99 -9.38
N GLN A 9 -3.08 14.44 -8.16
CA GLN A 9 -3.62 15.03 -6.95
C GLN A 9 -2.48 15.37 -5.97
N PRO A 10 -2.48 16.58 -5.37
CA PRO A 10 -1.48 16.91 -4.37
C PRO A 10 -1.66 16.04 -3.13
N GLU A 11 -0.54 15.66 -2.52
CA GLU A 11 -0.58 14.99 -1.22
C GLU A 11 -1.17 15.93 -0.19
N VAL A 12 -2.12 15.41 0.59
CA VAL A 12 -2.71 16.17 1.70
C VAL A 12 -1.69 16.25 2.84
N PRO A 13 -1.31 17.45 3.30
CA PRO A 13 -0.38 17.58 4.42
C PRO A 13 -0.89 16.87 5.67
N TYR A 14 0.03 16.28 6.43
CA TYR A 14 -0.30 15.47 7.59
C TYR A 14 -1.19 16.21 8.61
N GLU A 15 -0.82 17.44 8.99
CA GLU A 15 -1.59 18.27 9.92
C GLU A 15 -3.00 18.60 9.40
N LYS A 16 -3.14 18.78 8.09
CA LYS A 16 -4.45 19.01 7.47
C LYS A 16 -5.32 17.75 7.56
N CYS A 17 -4.73 16.56 7.34
CA CYS A 17 -5.44 15.29 7.51
C CYS A 17 -5.87 15.08 8.97
N ARG A 18 -4.99 15.35 9.94
CA ARG A 18 -5.29 15.31 11.37
C ARG A 18 -6.46 16.21 11.75
N GLN A 19 -6.45 17.46 11.28
CA GLN A 19 -7.54 18.40 11.53
C GLN A 19 -8.87 17.93 10.93
N MET A 20 -8.86 17.43 9.68
CA MET A 20 -10.07 16.89 9.04
C MET A 20 -10.66 15.73 9.84
N VAL A 21 -9.84 14.79 10.33
CA VAL A 21 -10.33 13.69 11.18
C VAL A 21 -11.02 14.21 12.45
N LEU A 22 -10.44 15.20 13.13
CA LEU A 22 -11.05 15.78 14.34
C LEU A 22 -12.36 16.51 14.06
N ASP A 23 -12.48 17.18 12.90
CA ASP A 23 -13.70 17.88 12.51
C ASP A 23 -14.78 16.92 12.01
N ASP A 24 -14.40 15.84 11.32
CA ASP A 24 -15.31 14.76 10.93
C ASP A 24 -15.91 14.09 12.16
N LEU A 25 -15.10 13.82 13.20
CA LEU A 25 -15.57 13.28 14.48
C LEU A 25 -16.62 14.17 15.16
N LYS A 26 -16.44 15.51 15.12
CA LYS A 26 -17.46 16.46 15.60
C LYS A 26 -18.73 16.37 14.77
N THR A 27 -18.61 16.29 13.44
CA THR A 27 -19.73 16.17 12.50
C THR A 27 -20.53 14.89 12.76
N MET A 28 -19.85 13.80 13.07
CA MET A 28 -20.44 12.52 13.48
C MET A 28 -21.02 12.52 14.90
N LYS A 29 -21.00 13.67 15.61
CA LYS A 29 -21.46 13.82 17.00
C LYS A 29 -20.70 12.94 18.00
N ASN A 30 -19.44 12.61 17.70
CA ASN A 30 -18.55 11.83 18.56
C ASN A 30 -17.16 12.49 18.62
N PRO A 31 -17.01 13.70 19.19
CA PRO A 31 -15.73 14.39 19.23
C PRO A 31 -14.70 13.63 20.06
N ALA A 32 -13.48 13.47 19.53
CA ALA A 32 -12.38 12.93 20.31
C ALA A 32 -11.98 13.88 21.45
N SER A 33 -11.77 13.34 22.65
CA SER A 33 -11.21 14.07 23.79
C SER A 33 -9.70 14.28 23.66
N ASN A 34 -9.01 13.36 22.98
CA ASN A 34 -7.56 13.37 22.80
C ASN A 34 -7.13 12.41 21.67
N VAL A 35 -5.98 12.67 21.05
CA VAL A 35 -5.30 11.75 20.14
C VAL A 35 -4.26 10.99 20.95
N VAL A 36 -4.43 9.68 21.13
CA VAL A 36 -3.52 8.85 21.93
C VAL A 36 -2.31 8.34 21.13
N ASN A 37 -2.49 8.20 19.81
CA ASN A 37 -1.48 7.67 18.92
C ASN A 37 -1.81 8.10 17.49
N GLU A 38 -0.78 8.50 16.75
CA GLU A 38 -0.89 8.89 15.36
C GLU A 38 0.40 8.51 14.63
N TRP A 39 0.26 7.98 13.42
CA TRP A 39 1.40 7.70 12.56
C TRP A 39 0.98 7.78 11.09
N SER A 40 1.97 7.78 10.20
CA SER A 40 1.76 7.70 8.77
C SER A 40 2.60 6.56 8.22
N VAL A 41 1.93 5.53 7.69
CA VAL A 41 2.60 4.34 7.15
C VAL A 41 2.81 4.45 5.65
N TYR A 42 3.90 3.85 5.17
CA TYR A 42 3.97 3.45 3.77
C TYR A 42 3.00 2.26 3.60
N TYR A 43 1.98 2.41 2.75
CA TYR A 43 0.87 1.49 2.70
C TYR A 43 0.44 1.23 1.26
N SER A 44 0.18 -0.04 0.94
CA SER A 44 -0.31 -0.51 -0.35
C SER A 44 0.58 -0.03 -1.52
N PRO A 45 1.86 -0.44 -1.60
CA PRO A 45 2.66 -0.23 -2.80
C PRO A 45 1.96 -0.82 -4.02
N HIS A 46 1.83 -0.03 -5.09
CA HIS A 46 1.15 -0.45 -6.31
C HIS A 46 1.66 0.35 -7.50
N VAL A 47 1.28 -0.10 -8.69
CA VAL A 47 1.50 0.60 -9.96
C VAL A 47 0.19 1.21 -10.46
N PHE A 48 0.29 2.22 -11.33
CA PHE A 48 -0.91 2.77 -11.96
C PHE A 48 -1.50 1.80 -12.98
N SER A 49 -2.79 1.97 -13.30
CA SER A 49 -3.50 1.12 -14.26
C SER A 49 -2.83 1.06 -15.63
N GLU A 50 -2.18 2.15 -16.05
CA GLU A 50 -1.41 2.21 -17.30
C GLU A 50 -0.19 1.28 -17.26
N ASP A 51 0.59 1.30 -16.17
CA ASP A 51 1.76 0.42 -16.01
C ASP A 51 1.34 -1.05 -15.87
N TYR A 52 0.24 -1.31 -15.15
CA TYR A 52 -0.36 -2.64 -15.09
C TYR A 52 -0.68 -3.13 -16.50
N ALA A 53 -1.42 -2.34 -17.29
CA ALA A 53 -1.79 -2.69 -18.67
C ALA A 53 -0.56 -2.84 -19.59
N ASN A 54 0.52 -2.11 -19.32
CA ASN A 54 1.79 -2.19 -20.04
C ASN A 54 2.69 -3.36 -19.59
N GLY A 55 2.14 -4.30 -18.82
CA GLY A 55 2.74 -5.57 -18.49
C GLY A 55 3.78 -5.50 -17.37
N TRP A 56 3.57 -4.64 -16.36
CA TRP A 56 4.53 -4.47 -15.27
C TRP A 56 4.76 -5.78 -14.50
N TYR A 57 3.70 -6.50 -14.14
CA TYR A 57 3.81 -7.74 -13.37
C TYR A 57 4.45 -8.86 -14.18
N GLU A 58 4.15 -8.96 -15.47
CA GLU A 58 4.75 -9.92 -16.40
C GLU A 58 6.26 -9.70 -16.49
N LYS A 59 6.70 -8.44 -16.58
CA LYS A 59 8.12 -8.09 -16.60
C LYS A 59 8.80 -8.45 -15.29
N VAL A 60 8.20 -8.16 -14.14
CA VAL A 60 8.81 -8.43 -12.83
C VAL A 60 8.81 -9.91 -12.47
N GLU A 61 7.73 -10.62 -12.75
CA GLU A 61 7.65 -12.07 -12.58
C GLU A 61 8.66 -12.82 -13.46
N ALA A 62 8.92 -12.33 -14.68
CA ALA A 62 9.96 -12.88 -15.55
C ALA A 62 11.39 -12.71 -15.00
N MET A 63 11.61 -11.78 -14.05
CA MET A 63 12.90 -11.58 -13.40
C MET A 63 13.11 -12.49 -12.17
N GLN A 64 12.12 -13.27 -11.74
CA GLN A 64 12.26 -14.17 -10.59
C GLN A 64 13.42 -15.16 -10.80
N GLY A 65 14.34 -15.22 -9.83
CA GLY A 65 15.52 -16.07 -9.86
C GLY A 65 16.70 -15.48 -10.65
N GLN A 66 16.53 -14.36 -11.36
CA GLN A 66 17.65 -13.69 -12.04
C GLN A 66 18.67 -13.23 -10.99
N ASN A 67 19.95 -13.60 -11.20
CA ASN A 67 21.02 -13.33 -10.24
C ASN A 67 20.69 -13.79 -8.81
N ASN A 68 19.99 -14.93 -8.68
CA ASN A 68 19.57 -15.49 -7.40
C ASN A 68 18.68 -14.54 -6.57
N THR A 69 17.96 -13.62 -7.22
CA THR A 69 17.08 -12.64 -6.58
C THR A 69 15.63 -13.01 -6.83
N PHE A 70 14.79 -12.92 -5.78
CA PHE A 70 13.36 -13.16 -5.86
C PHE A 70 12.59 -11.98 -5.25
N TYR A 71 11.49 -11.60 -5.90
CA TYR A 71 10.63 -10.50 -5.51
C TYR A 71 9.36 -11.04 -4.87
N ALA A 72 8.94 -10.45 -3.75
CA ALA A 72 7.76 -10.85 -2.98
C ALA A 72 7.13 -9.62 -2.30
N GLY A 73 6.23 -9.83 -1.33
CA GLY A 73 5.63 -8.76 -0.54
C GLY A 73 4.41 -8.13 -1.19
N GLU A 74 3.94 -7.04 -0.59
CA GLU A 74 2.68 -6.37 -0.95
C GLU A 74 2.61 -5.97 -2.44
N VAL A 75 3.71 -5.49 -3.03
CA VAL A 75 3.74 -5.04 -4.43
C VAL A 75 3.63 -6.18 -5.43
N MET A 76 3.98 -7.40 -5.03
CA MET A 76 3.87 -8.60 -5.86
C MET A 76 2.55 -9.34 -5.64
N SER A 77 1.75 -8.91 -4.66
CA SER A 77 0.50 -9.52 -4.24
C SER A 77 -0.54 -8.42 -3.99
N PHE A 78 -0.92 -8.20 -2.74
CA PHE A 78 -1.75 -7.10 -2.30
C PHE A 78 -1.32 -6.62 -0.91
N GLY A 79 -1.70 -5.38 -0.56
CA GLY A 79 -1.34 -4.70 0.70
C GLY A 79 -2.05 -5.23 1.95
N ASP A 80 -2.36 -6.52 1.99
CA ASP A 80 -2.82 -7.21 3.19
C ASP A 80 -1.88 -8.36 3.59
N MET A 81 -2.09 -8.86 4.80
CA MET A 81 -1.22 -9.86 5.40
C MET A 81 -1.40 -11.26 4.79
N ASP A 82 -2.61 -11.60 4.36
CA ASP A 82 -2.93 -12.96 3.91
C ASP A 82 -2.33 -13.19 2.52
N GLU A 83 -2.57 -12.26 1.60
CA GLU A 83 -2.07 -12.29 0.22
C GLU A 83 -0.53 -12.25 0.20
N THR A 84 0.10 -11.46 1.08
CA THR A 84 1.56 -11.41 1.18
C THR A 84 2.16 -12.74 1.67
N VAL A 85 1.50 -13.40 2.63
CA VAL A 85 1.94 -14.71 3.16
C VAL A 85 1.68 -15.81 2.13
N GLU A 86 0.53 -15.79 1.47
CA GLU A 86 0.17 -16.71 0.39
C GLU A 86 1.17 -16.61 -0.76
N TYR A 87 1.48 -15.40 -1.23
CA TYR A 87 2.47 -15.20 -2.29
C TYR A 87 3.85 -15.74 -1.88
N SER A 88 4.25 -15.55 -0.61
CA SER A 88 5.51 -16.07 -0.10
C SER A 88 5.56 -17.60 -0.09
N ARG A 89 4.45 -18.26 0.31
CA ARG A 89 4.31 -19.73 0.24
C ARG A 89 4.40 -20.22 -1.20
N ASP A 90 3.73 -19.54 -2.11
CA ASP A 90 3.67 -19.94 -3.52
C ASP A 90 5.02 -19.69 -4.22
N LEU A 91 5.77 -18.66 -3.82
CA LEU A 91 7.13 -18.41 -4.30
C LEU A 91 8.08 -19.57 -3.95
N VAL A 92 7.98 -20.11 -2.73
CA VAL A 92 8.72 -21.32 -2.34
C VAL A 92 8.34 -22.46 -3.28
N ASN A 93 7.05 -22.78 -3.41
CA ASN A 93 6.58 -23.87 -4.27
C ASN A 93 6.99 -23.73 -5.76
N ARG A 94 7.14 -22.50 -6.25
CA ARG A 94 7.49 -22.21 -7.65
C ARG A 94 8.99 -22.32 -7.94
N PHE A 95 9.85 -22.07 -6.96
CA PHE A 95 11.28 -21.83 -7.23
C PHE A 95 12.27 -22.54 -6.29
N PHE A 96 11.80 -23.19 -5.22
CA PHE A 96 12.63 -23.85 -4.20
C PHE A 96 12.14 -25.28 -3.93
#